data_AF-A0A3B9L638-F1
#
_entry.id   AF-A0A3B9L638-F1
#
_cell.length_a   1.000
_cell.length_b   1.000
_cell.length_c   1.000
_cell.angle_alpha   90.00
_cell.angle_beta   90.00
_cell.angle_gamma   90.00
#
_symmetry.space_group_name_H-M   'P 1'
#
loop_
_entity.id
_entity.type
_entity.pdbx_description
1 polymer ?
#
loop_
_entity_poly.entity_id
_entity_poly.type
_entity_poly.pdbx_seq_one_letter_code
_entity_poly.pdbx_strand_id
1 'polypeptide(L)'
;LDEPYFMLPPPKSTGRDLFNETWLQQHLLYPHHAPQDIARTLTELTAYTISRAITTHCPEVNEVFLCGGGAHNALLVARLKQLLNPLSVANTDILGVNVDWVEATAFAWLAQQTLEHKPSNLPSVTGAKGLRILGAIYPS
;
A
#
# COMPACT_ATOMS: atom_id res chain seq x y z
N LEU A 1 -7.47 -16.41 0.27
CA LEU A 1 -7.69 -15.09 0.94
C LEU A 1 -7.68 -15.24 2.46
N ASP A 2 -7.29 -16.42 2.94
CA ASP A 2 -7.51 -16.89 4.32
C ASP A 2 -6.28 -16.65 5.20
N GLU A 3 -5.22 -16.06 4.64
CA GLU A 3 -4.08 -15.59 5.40
C GLU A 3 -4.55 -14.61 6.50
N PRO A 4 -4.32 -14.91 7.80
CA PRO A 4 -4.86 -14.13 8.92
C PRO A 4 -4.60 -12.62 8.83
N TYR A 5 -3.45 -12.22 8.26
CA TYR A 5 -3.12 -10.80 8.04
C TYR A 5 -4.24 -10.01 7.34
N PHE A 6 -4.93 -10.62 6.38
CA PHE A 6 -5.97 -9.93 5.61
C PHE A 6 -7.24 -9.64 6.43
N MET A 7 -7.39 -10.23 7.62
CA MET A 7 -8.53 -10.05 8.53
C MET A 7 -8.21 -9.13 9.73
N LEU A 8 -6.93 -8.81 9.97
CA LEU A 8 -6.54 -7.91 11.06
C LEU A 8 -7.08 -6.48 10.83
N PRO A 9 -7.63 -5.81 11.85
CA PRO A 9 -7.98 -4.39 11.76
C PRO A 9 -6.72 -3.50 11.73
N PRO A 10 -6.81 -2.25 11.22
CA PRO A 10 -5.76 -1.26 11.43
C PRO A 10 -5.66 -0.86 12.92
N PRO A 11 -4.49 -0.38 13.41
CA PRO A 11 -3.25 -0.18 12.67
C PRO A 11 -2.50 -1.51 12.43
N LYS A 12 -2.00 -1.71 11.20
CA LYS A 12 -1.20 -2.89 10.82
C LYS A 12 -0.21 -2.57 9.71
N SER A 13 0.90 -3.28 9.67
CA SER A 13 1.92 -3.23 8.61
C SER A 13 2.44 -4.63 8.29
N THR A 14 3.05 -4.81 7.14
CA THR A 14 3.67 -6.09 6.71
C THR A 14 4.78 -5.81 5.72
N GLY A 15 5.58 -6.83 5.41
CA GLY A 15 6.58 -6.81 4.37
C GLY A 15 6.94 -8.21 3.92
N ARG A 16 8.21 -8.39 3.57
CA ARG A 16 8.77 -9.66 3.09
C ARG A 16 8.95 -10.70 4.21
N ASP A 17 8.79 -10.28 5.45
CA ASP A 17 8.72 -11.14 6.63
C ASP A 17 7.52 -12.10 6.57
N LEU A 18 6.38 -11.67 6.01
CA LEU A 18 5.21 -12.52 5.81
C LEU A 18 5.03 -12.93 4.35
N PHE A 19 4.89 -11.96 3.44
CA PHE A 19 4.61 -12.23 2.03
C PHE A 19 5.91 -12.42 1.25
N ASN A 20 6.39 -13.67 1.21
CA ASN A 20 7.62 -14.08 0.54
C ASN A 20 7.45 -15.36 -0.27
N GLU A 21 8.54 -15.84 -0.85
CA GLU A 21 8.55 -17.06 -1.67
C GLU A 21 8.11 -18.29 -0.87
N THR A 22 8.58 -18.47 0.37
CA THR A 22 8.18 -19.59 1.23
C THR A 22 6.67 -19.59 1.47
N TRP A 23 6.09 -18.42 1.75
CA TRP A 23 4.64 -18.27 1.85
C TRP A 23 3.94 -18.66 0.54
N LEU A 24 4.42 -18.18 -0.60
CA LEU A 24 3.84 -18.51 -1.90
C LEU A 24 3.87 -20.01 -2.20
N GLN A 25 4.99 -20.69 -1.90
CA GLN A 25 5.14 -22.13 -2.15
C GLN A 25 4.13 -22.98 -1.36
N GLN A 26 3.67 -22.51 -0.18
CA GLN A 26 2.63 -23.19 0.58
C GLN A 26 1.27 -23.20 -0.14
N HIS A 27 1.06 -22.27 -1.08
CA HIS A 27 -0.19 -22.16 -1.85
C HIS A 27 -0.10 -22.75 -3.26
N LEU A 28 1.10 -23.08 -3.74
CA LEU A 28 1.34 -23.73 -5.03
C LEU A 28 1.27 -25.27 -4.91
N LEU A 29 0.19 -25.78 -4.31
CA LEU A 29 0.03 -27.19 -3.92
C LEU A 29 -0.14 -28.15 -5.10
N TYR A 30 -0.53 -27.66 -6.28
CA TYR A 30 -0.66 -28.48 -7.48
C TYR A 30 0.58 -28.35 -8.36
N PRO A 31 1.12 -29.47 -8.85
CA PRO A 31 2.17 -29.40 -9.86
C PRO A 31 1.58 -28.78 -11.14
N HIS A 32 2.37 -27.92 -11.79
CA HIS A 32 2.11 -27.36 -13.13
C HIS A 32 1.12 -26.19 -13.25
N HIS A 33 1.13 -25.22 -12.32
CA HIS A 33 0.54 -23.91 -12.64
C HIS A 33 1.39 -23.20 -13.70
N ALA A 34 0.76 -22.68 -14.75
CA ALA A 34 1.46 -21.88 -15.73
C ALA A 34 1.90 -20.54 -15.09
N PRO A 35 3.13 -20.05 -15.33
CA PRO A 35 3.62 -18.83 -14.70
C PRO A 35 2.71 -17.61 -14.89
N GLN A 36 2.07 -17.48 -16.05
CA GLN A 36 1.11 -16.41 -16.32
C GLN A 36 -0.14 -16.48 -15.43
N ASP A 37 -0.60 -17.68 -15.06
CA ASP A 37 -1.77 -17.87 -14.21
C ASP A 37 -1.44 -17.52 -12.76
N ILE A 38 -0.23 -17.86 -12.32
CA ILE A 38 0.31 -17.44 -11.01
C ILE A 38 0.39 -15.91 -10.97
N ALA A 39 1.03 -15.28 -11.95
CA ALA A 39 1.17 -13.83 -12.01
C ALA A 39 -0.20 -13.11 -12.05
N ARG A 40 -1.15 -13.66 -12.81
CA ARG A 40 -2.53 -13.14 -12.87
C ARG A 40 -3.22 -13.26 -11.51
N THR A 41 -3.13 -14.41 -10.86
CA THR A 41 -3.75 -14.69 -9.56
C THR A 41 -3.16 -13.79 -8.47
N LEU A 42 -1.85 -13.58 -8.46
CA LEU A 42 -1.19 -12.67 -7.50
C LEU A 42 -1.58 -11.21 -7.75
N THR A 43 -1.69 -10.79 -9.01
CA THR A 43 -2.21 -9.45 -9.34
C THR A 43 -3.64 -9.27 -8.85
N GLU A 44 -4.49 -10.29 -9.02
CA GLU A 44 -5.88 -10.28 -8.53
C GLU A 44 -5.94 -10.27 -7.00
N LEU A 45 -5.10 -11.05 -6.32
CA LEU A 45 -4.97 -11.03 -4.86
C LEU A 45 -4.64 -9.62 -4.36
N THR A 46 -3.68 -8.94 -4.97
CA THR A 46 -3.33 -7.55 -4.65
C THR A 46 -4.51 -6.61 -4.88
N ALA A 47 -5.13 -6.64 -6.05
CA ALA A 47 -6.26 -5.76 -6.37
C ALA A 47 -7.43 -5.97 -5.41
N TYR A 48 -7.80 -7.22 -5.15
CA TYR A 48 -8.91 -7.59 -4.30
C TYR A 48 -8.68 -7.20 -2.84
N THR A 49 -7.47 -7.47 -2.30
CA THR A 49 -7.16 -7.14 -0.90
C THR A 49 -7.08 -5.64 -0.66
N ILE A 50 -6.52 -4.87 -1.60
CA ILE A 50 -6.56 -3.39 -1.57
C ILE A 50 -8.02 -2.90 -1.59
N SER A 51 -8.81 -3.36 -2.56
CA SER A 51 -10.21 -2.93 -2.70
C SER A 51 -11.01 -3.22 -1.44
N ARG A 52 -10.89 -4.45 -0.90
CA ARG A 52 -11.59 -4.86 0.32
C ARG A 52 -11.17 -4.00 1.52
N ALA A 53 -9.89 -3.68 1.68
CA ALA A 53 -9.42 -2.83 2.76
C ALA A 53 -10.00 -1.41 2.67
N ILE A 54 -9.99 -0.81 1.47
CA ILE A 54 -10.57 0.52 1.23
C ILE A 54 -12.07 0.52 1.57
N THR A 55 -12.85 -0.42 1.01
CA THR A 55 -14.31 -0.44 1.23
C THR A 55 -14.69 -0.74 2.69
N THR A 56 -13.85 -1.48 3.41
CA THR A 56 -14.14 -1.88 4.80
C THR A 56 -13.77 -0.78 5.80
N HIS A 57 -12.64 -0.11 5.59
CA HIS A 57 -12.07 0.81 6.58
C HIS A 57 -12.20 2.28 6.20
N CYS A 58 -12.59 2.59 4.95
CA CYS A 58 -12.80 3.94 4.45
C CYS A 58 -14.16 4.05 3.75
N PRO A 59 -15.29 3.79 4.44
CA PRO A 59 -16.62 3.72 3.80
C PRO A 59 -17.07 5.04 3.17
N GLU A 60 -16.50 6.17 3.58
CA GLU A 60 -16.84 7.51 3.08
C GLU A 60 -15.87 8.02 1.99
N VAL A 61 -14.93 7.18 1.52
CA VAL A 61 -13.98 7.58 0.48
C VAL A 61 -14.71 7.89 -0.83
N ASN A 62 -14.25 8.90 -1.57
CA ASN A 62 -14.78 9.25 -2.89
C ASN A 62 -13.77 9.06 -4.02
N GLU A 63 -12.49 9.19 -3.69
CA GLU A 63 -11.39 9.18 -4.67
C GLU A 63 -10.20 8.37 -4.12
N VAL A 64 -9.52 7.67 -5.02
CA VAL A 64 -8.33 6.88 -4.76
C VAL A 64 -7.24 7.32 -5.72
N PHE A 65 -6.10 7.74 -5.18
CA PHE A 65 -4.93 8.14 -5.96
C PHE A 65 -3.82 7.11 -5.84
N LEU A 66 -3.35 6.60 -6.97
CA LEU A 66 -2.31 5.58 -7.07
C LEU A 66 -0.93 6.23 -7.20
N CYS A 67 0.06 5.66 -6.52
CA CYS A 67 1.48 6.00 -6.64
C CYS A 67 2.35 4.74 -6.53
N GLY A 68 3.66 4.91 -6.75
CA GLY A 68 4.64 3.83 -6.78
C GLY A 68 4.53 2.93 -8.00
N GLY A 69 5.42 1.94 -8.10
CA GLY A 69 5.55 1.09 -9.29
C GLY A 69 4.27 0.35 -9.70
N GLY A 70 3.36 0.07 -8.76
CA GLY A 70 2.06 -0.55 -9.04
C GLY A 70 1.13 0.30 -9.92
N ALA A 71 1.28 1.63 -9.90
CA ALA A 71 0.50 2.53 -10.74
C ALA A 71 0.79 2.37 -12.24
N HIS A 72 1.96 1.81 -12.60
CA HIS A 72 2.33 1.51 -13.99
C HIS A 72 1.81 0.14 -14.47
N ASN A 73 1.30 -0.71 -13.57
CA ASN A 73 0.73 -2.01 -13.95
C ASN A 73 -0.69 -1.83 -14.46
N ALA A 74 -0.84 -1.73 -15.80
CA ALA A 74 -2.13 -1.52 -16.46
C ALA A 74 -3.21 -2.54 -16.05
N LEU A 75 -2.82 -3.80 -15.82
CA LEU A 75 -3.77 -4.82 -15.38
C LEU A 75 -4.24 -4.57 -13.94
N LEU A 76 -3.32 -4.30 -13.01
CA LEU A 76 -3.67 -3.98 -11.63
C LEU A 76 -4.58 -2.75 -11.55
N VAL A 77 -4.23 -1.68 -12.27
CA VAL A 77 -5.03 -0.45 -12.34
C VAL A 77 -6.43 -0.72 -12.88
N ALA A 78 -6.55 -1.50 -13.96
CA ALA A 78 -7.85 -1.87 -14.52
C ALA A 78 -8.70 -2.67 -13.53
N ARG A 79 -8.09 -3.62 -12.80
CA ARG A 79 -8.79 -4.40 -11.78
C ARG A 79 -9.23 -3.56 -10.59
N LEU A 80 -8.38 -2.64 -10.10
CA LEU A 80 -8.75 -1.70 -9.05
C LEU A 80 -9.93 -0.81 -9.46
N LYS A 81 -9.92 -0.24 -10.68
CA LYS A 81 -11.04 0.54 -11.22
C LYS A 81 -12.35 -0.25 -11.26
N GLN A 82 -12.28 -1.53 -11.63
CA GLN A 82 -13.46 -2.39 -11.69
C GLN A 82 -14.00 -2.74 -10.30
N LEU A 83 -13.11 -3.07 -9.35
CA LEU A 83 -13.50 -3.49 -8.00
C LEU A 83 -13.96 -2.32 -7.12
N LEU A 84 -13.42 -1.12 -7.34
CA LEU A 84 -13.73 0.09 -6.57
C LEU A 84 -14.87 0.93 -7.17
N ASN A 85 -15.42 0.55 -8.33
CA ASN A 85 -16.53 1.28 -8.95
C ASN A 85 -17.71 1.42 -7.96
N PRO A 86 -18.28 2.63 -7.76
CA PRO A 86 -18.16 3.83 -8.59
C PRO A 86 -17.08 4.85 -8.19
N LEU A 87 -16.15 4.50 -7.29
CA LEU A 87 -15.10 5.43 -6.84
C LEU A 87 -14.18 5.85 -7.98
N SER A 88 -13.74 7.11 -7.94
CA SER A 88 -12.72 7.61 -8.86
C SER A 88 -11.36 7.01 -8.50
N VAL A 89 -10.67 6.44 -9.49
CA VAL A 89 -9.30 5.91 -9.33
C VAL A 89 -8.40 6.58 -10.37
N ALA A 90 -7.43 7.36 -9.90
CA ALA A 90 -6.50 8.12 -10.74
C ALA A 90 -5.06 8.01 -10.20
N ASN A 91 -4.09 8.51 -10.96
CA ASN A 91 -2.70 8.59 -10.50
C ASN A 91 -2.46 9.90 -9.74
N THR A 92 -1.48 9.93 -8.84
CA THR A 92 -1.11 11.17 -8.12
C THR A 92 -0.61 12.29 -9.04
N ASP A 93 -0.23 12.00 -10.28
CA ASP A 93 0.18 13.03 -11.26
C ASP A 93 -0.86 14.15 -11.41
N ILE A 94 -2.16 13.82 -11.32
CA ILE A 94 -3.23 14.82 -11.43
C ILE A 94 -3.27 15.79 -10.24
N LEU A 95 -2.65 15.41 -9.13
CA LEU A 95 -2.48 16.24 -7.93
C LEU A 95 -1.16 17.02 -7.96
N GLY A 96 -0.40 16.94 -9.05
CA GLY A 96 0.89 17.62 -9.21
C GLY A 96 2.08 16.89 -8.58
N VAL A 97 1.90 15.64 -8.13
CA VAL A 97 2.99 14.81 -7.59
C VAL A 97 3.11 13.55 -8.44
N ASN A 98 4.22 13.43 -9.17
CA ASN A 98 4.42 12.27 -10.02
C ASN A 98 4.47 10.96 -9.22
N VAL A 99 3.89 9.91 -9.81
CA VAL A 99 3.70 8.59 -9.18
C VAL A 99 4.97 8.00 -8.57
N ASP A 100 6.13 8.23 -9.17
CA ASP A 100 7.39 7.64 -8.75
C ASP A 100 8.08 8.43 -7.62
N TRP A 101 7.63 9.67 -7.34
CA TRP A 101 8.31 10.58 -6.42
C TRP A 101 7.62 10.75 -5.07
N VAL A 102 6.45 10.14 -4.87
CA VAL A 102 5.65 10.33 -3.64
C VAL A 102 6.44 9.93 -2.39
N GLU A 103 7.08 8.75 -2.37
CA GLU A 103 7.84 8.29 -1.21
C GLU A 103 9.09 9.15 -0.94
N ALA A 104 9.85 9.49 -1.99
CA ALA A 104 11.03 10.35 -1.85
C ALA A 104 10.66 11.75 -1.32
N THR A 105 9.56 12.31 -1.82
CA THR A 105 9.02 13.60 -1.34
C THR A 105 8.57 13.50 0.11
N ALA A 106 7.94 12.38 0.50
CA ALA A 106 7.57 12.13 1.90
C ALA A 106 8.80 12.09 2.81
N PHE A 107 9.89 11.43 2.42
CA PHE A 107 11.13 11.43 3.22
C PHE A 107 11.78 12.81 3.33
N ALA A 108 11.78 13.60 2.25
CA ALA A 108 12.26 14.98 2.30
C ALA A 108 11.42 15.82 3.29
N TRP A 109 10.10 15.66 3.26
CA TRP A 109 9.20 16.29 4.21
C TRP A 109 9.43 15.79 5.65
N LEU A 110 9.65 14.49 5.87
CA LEU A 110 10.00 13.94 7.19
C LEU A 110 11.26 14.59 7.75
N ALA A 111 12.30 14.77 6.93
CA ALA A 111 13.54 15.44 7.34
C ALA A 111 13.28 16.91 7.73
N GLN A 112 12.45 17.64 6.98
CA GLN A 112 12.02 18.99 7.35
C GLN A 112 11.32 18.99 8.71
N GLN A 113 10.39 18.05 8.94
CA GLN A 113 9.69 17.94 10.22
C GLN A 113 10.67 17.68 11.38
N THR A 114 11.68 16.83 11.19
CA THR A 114 12.73 16.59 12.18
C THR A 114 13.51 17.86 12.51
N LEU A 115 13.94 18.60 11.48
CA LEU A 115 14.71 19.86 11.64
C LEU A 115 13.89 20.96 12.32
N GLU A 116 12.58 21.00 12.07
CA GLU A 116 11.66 21.97 12.68
C GLU A 116 11.10 21.50 14.04
N HIS A 117 11.57 20.36 14.56
CA HIS A 117 11.07 19.73 15.79
C HIS A 117 9.55 19.49 15.80
N LYS A 118 8.97 19.17 14.64
CA LYS A 118 7.55 18.88 14.47
C LYS A 118 7.32 17.38 14.38
N PRO A 119 6.20 16.87 14.94
CA PRO A 119 5.85 15.47 14.78
C PRO A 119 5.50 15.16 13.32
N SER A 120 5.71 13.90 12.93
CA SER A 120 5.42 13.44 11.57
C SER A 120 4.70 12.09 11.50
N ASN A 121 4.42 11.46 12.65
CA ASN A 121 3.52 10.31 12.72
C ASN A 121 2.08 10.74 13.05
N LEU A 122 1.13 9.85 12.76
CA LEU A 122 -0.24 9.93 13.26
C LEU A 122 -0.53 8.71 14.14
N PRO A 123 -0.86 8.88 15.45
CA PRO A 123 -1.24 7.79 16.35
C PRO A 123 -2.36 6.90 15.80
N SER A 124 -3.34 7.50 15.12
CA SER A 124 -4.44 6.78 14.45
C SER A 124 -3.98 5.86 13.32
N VAL A 125 -2.82 6.13 12.72
CA VAL A 125 -2.23 5.33 11.63
C VAL A 125 -1.28 4.27 12.18
N THR A 126 -0.44 4.64 13.16
CA THR A 126 0.66 3.77 13.62
C THR A 126 0.37 3.01 14.93
N GLY A 127 -0.67 3.39 15.67
CA GLY A 127 -0.91 2.88 17.03
C GLY A 127 0.06 3.42 18.09
N ALA A 128 0.88 4.43 17.75
CA ALA A 128 1.77 5.05 18.73
C ALA A 128 0.97 5.70 19.88
N LYS A 129 1.53 5.68 21.10
CA LYS A 129 0.91 6.31 22.29
C LYS A 129 0.74 7.83 22.19
N GLY A 130 1.28 8.46 21.15
CA GLY A 130 1.17 9.90 20.92
C GLY A 130 2.03 10.34 19.74
N LEU A 131 2.02 11.64 19.47
CA LEU A 131 2.83 12.28 18.44
C LEU A 131 4.32 12.18 18.78
N ARG A 132 5.16 11.99 17.76
CA ARG A 132 6.61 11.79 17.84
C ARG A 132 7.28 12.54 16.70
N ILE A 133 8.38 13.19 17.02
CA ILE A 133 9.37 13.62 16.03
C ILE A 133 10.10 12.35 15.58
N LEU A 134 10.08 12.06 14.29
CA LEU A 134 10.77 10.90 13.72
C LEU A 134 12.14 11.31 13.19
N GLY A 135 13.05 10.33 13.03
CA GLY A 135 14.38 10.54 12.48
C GLY A 135 15.45 10.91 13.51
N ALA A 136 16.68 11.02 13.02
CA ALA A 136 17.85 11.46 13.76
C ALA A 136 18.70 12.36 12.86
N ILE A 137 19.38 13.35 13.43
CA ILE A 137 20.23 14.30 12.71
C ILE A 137 21.66 13.80 12.78
N TYR A 138 22.26 13.54 11.63
CA TYR A 138 23.67 13.18 11.48
C TYR A 138 24.39 14.38 10.84
N PRO A 139 25.20 15.13 11.61
CA PRO A 139 25.93 16.29 11.08
C PRO A 139 26.89 15.87 9.95
N SER A 140 27.04 16.75 8.97
CA SER A 140 27.98 16.61 7.85
C SER A 140 29.44 16.60 8.29
#